data_AF-A0A5J5ND09-F1
#
_entry.id   AF-A0A5J5ND09-F1
#
_cell.length_a   1.000
_cell.length_b   1.000
_cell.length_c   1.000
_cell.angle_alpha   90.00
_cell.angle_beta   90.00
_cell.angle_gamma   90.00
#
_symmetry.space_group_name_H-M   'P 1'
#
loop_
_entity.id
_entity.type
_entity.pdbx_description
1 polymer ?
#
loop_
_entity_poly.entity_id
_entity_poly.type
_entity_poly.pdbx_seq_one_letter_code
_entity_poly.pdbx_strand_id
1 'polypeptide(L)'
;MKRNSFVYIFKCMQLTVMALITMTLFFRTEMHKDSVQGGRIYMGALFFGMTMIMFNGMSELSMTISKLPVFYKQRDLLFFPSWAYALPSWILKIPITFLEVSIWVFITYYVIGFDPNAERFFRQYLILVLTNQMASGLFRSIAAIGRNMIVANTFGSFALLVLFALGGFVLSREDIKGWWIWGYWISPMMYGQKCIDG
;
A
#
# COMPACT_ATOMS: atom_id res chain seq x y z
N MET A 1 15.96 16.36 -0.98
CA MET A 1 16.03 15.05 -0.31
C MET A 1 16.81 15.06 1.02
N LYS A 2 17.94 15.77 1.17
CA LYS A 2 18.72 15.81 2.45
C LYS A 2 17.94 16.26 3.71
N ARG A 3 16.93 17.14 3.59
CA ARG A 3 16.17 17.65 4.77
C ARG A 3 15.04 16.73 5.28
N ASN A 4 14.61 15.75 4.48
CA ASN A 4 13.54 14.81 4.85
C ASN A 4 14.04 13.37 5.06
N SER A 5 15.36 13.14 5.01
CA SER A 5 15.95 11.80 5.13
C SER A 5 15.53 11.10 6.42
N PHE A 6 15.41 11.86 7.53
CA PHE A 6 14.95 11.33 8.81
C PHE A 6 13.56 10.69 8.73
N VAL A 7 12.62 11.31 8.01
CA VAL A 7 11.25 10.79 7.86
C VAL A 7 11.25 9.50 7.04
N TYR A 8 12.08 9.41 6.00
CA TYR A 8 12.20 8.18 5.21
C TYR A 8 12.88 7.05 6.00
N ILE A 9 13.93 7.36 6.78
CA ILE A 9 14.60 6.38 7.65
C ILE A 9 13.62 5.86 8.71
N PHE A 10 12.87 6.75 9.36
CA PHE A 10 11.86 6.38 10.34
C PHE A 10 10.77 5.50 9.74
N LYS A 11 10.28 5.85 8.54
CA LYS A 11 9.33 5.01 7.77
C LYS A 11 9.88 3.62 7.48
N CYS A 12 11.13 3.52 7.02
CA CYS A 12 11.76 2.23 6.74
C CYS A 12 11.92 1.41 8.03
N MET A 13 12.29 2.03 9.15
CA MET A 13 12.39 1.36 10.44
C MET A 13 11.03 0.86 10.92
N GLN A 14 9.99 1.70 10.85
CA GLN A 14 8.62 1.32 11.18
C GLN A 14 8.14 0.15 10.32
N LEU A 15 8.37 0.22 9.00
CA LEU A 15 8.02 -0.84 8.06
C LEU A 15 8.77 -2.15 8.38
N THR A 16 10.03 -2.06 8.77
CA THR A 16 10.84 -3.21 9.20
C THR A 16 10.28 -3.85 10.48
N VAL A 17 9.92 -3.05 11.49
CA VAL A 17 9.30 -3.55 12.73
C VAL A 17 7.96 -4.25 12.43
N MET A 18 7.12 -3.65 11.59
CA MET A 18 5.86 -4.26 11.17
C MET A 18 6.09 -5.56 10.38
N ALA A 19 7.10 -5.60 9.51
CA ALA A 19 7.47 -6.81 8.78
C ALA A 19 7.94 -7.91 9.73
N LEU A 20 8.71 -7.59 10.78
CA LEU A 20 9.15 -8.54 11.80
C LEU A 20 7.97 -9.07 12.64
N ILE A 21 7.02 -8.22 13.02
CA ILE A 21 5.80 -8.67 13.72
C ILE A 21 5.01 -9.63 12.82
N THR A 22 4.84 -9.26 11.54
CA THR A 22 4.14 -10.11 10.55
C THR A 22 4.85 -11.45 10.35
N MET A 23 6.18 -11.42 10.27
CA MET A 23 7.05 -12.59 10.19
C MET A 23 6.84 -13.54 11.37
N THR A 24 6.74 -13.01 12.60
CA THR A 24 6.49 -13.84 13.79
C THR A 24 5.06 -14.37 13.86
N LEU A 25 4.10 -13.66 13.29
CA LEU A 25 2.68 -14.02 13.32
C LEU A 25 2.34 -15.15 12.34
N PHE A 26 2.99 -15.18 11.18
CA PHE A 26 2.81 -16.20 10.14
C PHE A 26 4.01 -17.14 10.02
N PHE A 27 4.55 -17.58 11.16
CA PHE A 27 5.78 -18.37 11.18
C PHE A 27 5.55 -19.80 10.64
N ARG A 28 6.49 -20.24 9.78
CA ARG A 28 6.47 -21.46 8.95
C ARG A 28 6.16 -22.78 9.65
N THR A 29 6.26 -22.86 10.98
CA THR A 29 6.26 -24.14 11.73
C THR A 29 4.90 -24.84 11.80
N GLU A 30 3.79 -24.22 11.39
CA GLU A 30 2.45 -24.86 11.39
C GLU A 30 1.84 -25.13 10.00
N MET A 31 2.55 -24.90 8.89
CA MET A 31 1.94 -24.99 7.54
C MET A 31 2.28 -26.29 6.81
N HIS A 32 1.56 -27.37 7.11
CA HIS A 32 1.55 -28.56 6.25
C HIS A 32 0.86 -28.22 4.91
N LYS A 33 1.56 -28.46 3.79
CA LYS A 33 1.16 -28.08 2.42
C LYS A 33 -0.05 -28.83 1.86
N ASP A 34 -0.59 -29.80 2.61
CA ASP A 34 -1.58 -30.76 2.11
C ASP A 34 -3.01 -30.50 2.59
N SER A 35 -3.29 -29.38 3.28
CA SER A 35 -4.65 -29.06 3.78
C SER A 35 -5.21 -27.74 3.25
N VAL A 36 -6.52 -27.72 2.96
CA VAL A 36 -7.31 -26.51 2.60
C VAL A 36 -7.14 -25.40 3.65
N GLN A 37 -6.83 -25.77 4.89
CA GLN A 37 -6.58 -24.86 6.00
C GLN A 37 -5.26 -24.10 5.84
N GLY A 38 -4.20 -24.76 5.34
CA GLY A 38 -2.93 -24.11 4.99
C GLY A 38 -3.10 -23.05 3.91
N GLY A 39 -3.87 -23.36 2.85
CA GLY A 39 -4.18 -22.40 1.77
C GLY A 39 -4.85 -21.11 2.28
N ARG A 40 -5.80 -21.23 3.21
CA ARG A 40 -6.45 -20.05 3.83
C ARG A 40 -5.49 -19.18 4.63
N ILE A 41 -4.51 -19.77 5.30
CA ILE A 41 -3.53 -19.01 6.10
C ILE A 41 -2.54 -18.28 5.18
N TYR A 42 -2.09 -18.89 4.08
CA TYR A 42 -1.28 -18.19 3.06
C TYR A 42 -2.04 -17.02 2.44
N MET A 43 -3.32 -17.20 2.11
CA MET A 43 -4.19 -16.13 1.62
C MET A 43 -4.35 -14.99 2.64
N GLY A 44 -4.52 -15.34 3.91
CA GLY A 44 -4.57 -14.37 5.01
C GLY A 44 -3.26 -13.59 5.17
N ALA A 45 -2.11 -14.24 5.04
CA ALA A 45 -0.80 -13.61 5.12
C ALA A 45 -0.58 -12.60 3.97
N LEU A 46 -1.00 -12.97 2.75
CA LEU A 46 -0.95 -12.08 1.57
C LEU A 46 -1.87 -10.86 1.74
N PHE A 47 -3.11 -11.09 2.18
CA PHE A 47 -4.06 -10.01 2.48
C PHE A 47 -3.52 -9.06 3.56
N PHE A 48 -2.92 -9.62 4.61
CA PHE A 48 -2.33 -8.84 5.69
C PHE A 48 -1.15 -8.00 5.21
N GLY A 49 -0.26 -8.57 4.39
CA GLY A 49 0.86 -7.84 3.81
C GLY A 49 0.40 -6.69 2.91
N MET A 50 -0.61 -6.93 2.08
CA MET A 50 -1.21 -5.90 1.23
C MET A 50 -1.84 -4.77 2.05
N THR A 51 -2.58 -5.14 3.10
CA THR A 51 -3.20 -4.22 4.05
C THR A 51 -2.16 -3.33 4.73
N MET A 52 -1.05 -3.91 5.21
CA MET A 52 0.02 -3.17 5.86
C MET A 52 0.70 -2.16 4.92
N ILE A 53 0.94 -2.56 3.67
CA ILE A 53 1.51 -1.68 2.65
C ILE A 53 0.56 -0.52 2.32
N MET A 54 -0.75 -0.75 2.30
CA MET A 54 -1.74 0.32 2.12
C MET A 54 -1.81 1.28 3.30
N PHE A 55 -1.73 0.77 4.53
CA PHE A 55 -1.63 1.61 5.74
C PHE A 55 -0.40 2.52 5.71
N ASN A 56 0.73 2.04 5.18
CA ASN A 56 1.91 2.89 5.01
C ASN A 56 1.59 4.13 4.15
N GLY A 57 0.71 3.99 3.15
CA GLY A 57 0.24 5.10 2.31
C GLY A 57 -0.40 6.27 3.08
N MET A 58 -1.01 6.04 4.26
CA MET A 58 -1.56 7.13 5.09
C MET A 58 -0.50 8.17 5.49
N SER A 59 0.73 7.73 5.70
CA SER A 59 1.82 8.65 6.03
C SER A 59 2.21 9.58 4.86
N GLU A 60 1.91 9.19 3.62
CA GLU A 60 2.05 10.08 2.44
C GLU A 60 1.00 11.19 2.43
N LEU A 61 -0.19 10.93 2.96
CA LEU A 61 -1.26 11.93 3.09
C LEU A 61 -0.76 13.11 3.94
N SER A 62 -0.26 12.82 5.15
CA SER A 62 0.23 13.87 6.06
C SER A 62 1.39 14.66 5.47
N MET A 63 2.35 13.98 4.82
CA MET A 63 3.47 14.66 4.16
C MET A 63 3.04 15.54 2.98
N THR A 64 2.00 15.15 2.25
CA THR A 64 1.47 15.93 1.13
C THR A 64 0.80 17.20 1.64
N ILE A 65 0.01 17.10 2.72
CA ILE A 65 -0.65 18.26 3.33
C ILE A 65 0.36 19.27 3.85
N SER A 66 1.44 18.83 4.50
CA SER A 66 2.50 19.74 4.95
C SER A 66 3.20 20.48 3.80
N LYS A 67 3.17 19.94 2.57
CA LYS A 67 3.76 20.57 1.38
C LYS A 67 2.78 21.49 0.62
N LEU A 68 1.46 21.36 0.85
CA LEU A 68 0.44 22.14 0.16
C LEU A 68 0.59 23.66 0.35
N PRO A 69 0.85 24.21 1.56
CA PRO A 69 1.01 25.66 1.74
C PRO A 69 2.18 26.24 0.95
N VAL A 70 3.29 25.50 0.85
CA VAL A 70 4.46 25.89 0.06
C VAL A 70 4.12 25.88 -1.43
N PHE A 71 3.39 24.86 -1.88
CA PHE A 71 2.93 24.76 -3.27
C PHE A 71 1.99 25.93 -3.63
N TYR A 72 0.99 26.24 -2.80
CA TYR A 72 0.09 27.37 -3.04
C TYR A 72 0.85 28.69 -3.11
N LYS A 73 1.81 28.92 -2.21
CA LYS A 73 2.66 30.11 -2.24
C LYS A 73 3.47 30.24 -3.53
N GLN A 74 4.01 29.13 -4.04
CA GLN A 74 4.76 29.12 -5.30
C GLN A 74 3.88 29.32 -6.54
N ARG A 75 2.67 28.76 -6.51
CA ARG A 75 1.66 28.92 -7.58
C ARG A 75 1.14 30.35 -7.65
N ASP A 76 0.86 30.96 -6.50
CA ASP A 76 0.32 32.33 -6.43
C ASP A 76 1.36 33.38 -6.89
N LEU A 77 2.65 33.03 -6.85
CA LEU A 77 3.74 33.80 -7.44
C LEU A 77 4.00 33.45 -8.92
N LEU A 78 3.12 32.67 -9.57
CA LEU A 78 3.16 32.28 -10.98
C LEU A 78 4.46 31.60 -11.44
N PHE A 79 5.25 31.01 -10.52
CA PHE A 79 6.55 30.44 -10.87
C PHE A 79 6.44 29.24 -11.83
N PHE A 80 5.55 28.28 -11.53
CA PHE A 80 5.42 27.05 -12.33
C PHE A 80 3.98 26.51 -12.32
N PRO A 81 3.54 25.84 -13.40
CA PRO A 81 2.25 25.16 -13.45
C PRO A 81 2.22 23.94 -12.52
N SER A 82 1.02 23.57 -12.05
CA SER A 82 0.81 22.49 -11.05
C SER A 82 1.45 21.15 -11.41
N TRP A 83 1.50 20.80 -12.70
CA TRP A 83 2.09 19.55 -13.18
C TRP A 83 3.62 19.52 -13.03
N ALA A 84 4.29 20.67 -13.14
CA ALA A 84 5.75 20.78 -13.02
C ALA A 84 6.22 20.55 -11.56
N TYR A 85 5.35 20.74 -10.58
CA TYR A 85 5.62 20.41 -9.17
C TYR A 85 5.29 18.95 -8.83
N ALA A 86 4.23 18.41 -9.43
CA ALA A 86 3.75 17.06 -9.17
C ALA A 86 4.65 15.98 -9.79
N LEU A 87 5.11 16.16 -11.03
CA LEU A 87 5.90 15.15 -11.76
C LEU A 87 7.23 14.82 -11.08
N PRO A 88 8.08 15.80 -10.68
CA PRO A 88 9.35 15.48 -10.01
C PRO A 88 9.13 14.78 -8.66
N SER A 89 8.10 15.21 -7.92
CA SER A 89 7.74 14.60 -6.64
C SER A 89 7.30 13.13 -6.79
N TRP A 90 6.60 12.82 -7.88
CA TRP A 90 6.19 11.46 -8.22
C TRP A 90 7.37 10.60 -8.67
N ILE A 91 8.21 11.10 -9.58
CA ILE A 91 9.41 10.40 -10.08
C ILE A 91 10.36 10.05 -8.93
N LEU A 92 10.59 10.98 -7.99
CA LEU A 92 11.44 10.72 -6.83
C LEU A 92 10.84 9.69 -5.86
N LYS A 93 9.52 9.49 -5.88
CA LYS A 93 8.86 8.52 -5.01
C LYS A 93 8.95 7.10 -5.57
N ILE A 94 8.97 6.92 -6.88
CA ILE A 94 9.12 5.61 -7.53
C ILE A 94 10.26 4.78 -6.93
N PRO A 95 11.53 5.22 -6.92
CA PRO A 95 12.61 4.41 -6.37
C PRO A 95 12.45 4.12 -4.87
N ILE A 96 11.82 5.04 -4.12
CA ILE A 96 11.57 4.86 -2.69
C ILE A 96 10.55 3.74 -2.46
N THR A 97 9.48 3.67 -3.25
CA THR A 97 8.48 2.60 -3.12
C THR A 97 9.04 1.23 -3.47
N PHE A 98 9.95 1.15 -4.46
CA PHE A 98 10.65 -0.09 -4.78
C PHE A 98 11.47 -0.58 -3.58
N LEU A 99 12.22 0.32 -2.92
CA LEU A 99 12.99 -0.03 -1.72
C LEU A 99 12.10 -0.44 -0.53
N GLU A 100 11.03 0.31 -0.26
CA GLU A 100 10.07 0.01 0.83
C GLU A 100 9.46 -1.39 0.65
N VAL A 101 9.01 -1.72 -0.57
CA VAL A 101 8.43 -3.04 -0.86
C VAL A 101 9.49 -4.14 -0.89
N SER A 102 10.72 -3.85 -1.35
CA SER A 102 11.81 -4.83 -1.31
C SER A 102 12.11 -5.26 0.11
N ILE A 103 12.23 -4.31 1.05
CA ILE A 103 12.46 -4.62 2.47
C ILE A 103 11.33 -5.50 3.01
N TRP A 104 10.07 -5.15 2.73
CA TRP A 104 8.92 -5.95 3.15
C TRP A 104 8.98 -7.39 2.63
N VAL A 105 9.19 -7.55 1.32
CA VAL A 105 9.18 -8.85 0.65
C VAL A 105 10.38 -9.69 1.09
N PHE A 106 11.59 -9.13 1.18
CA PHE A 106 12.76 -9.91 1.62
C PHE A 106 12.62 -10.47 3.04
N ILE A 107 11.99 -9.72 3.96
CA ILE A 107 11.78 -10.17 5.34
C ILE A 107 10.66 -11.21 5.41
N THR A 108 9.54 -10.95 4.75
CA THR A 108 8.32 -11.77 4.91
C THR A 108 8.32 -13.01 4.02
N TYR A 109 8.90 -12.95 2.82
CA TYR A 109 8.73 -13.98 1.79
C TYR A 109 9.34 -15.33 2.19
N TYR A 110 10.60 -15.33 2.62
CA TYR A 110 11.32 -16.54 3.00
C TYR A 110 10.80 -17.16 4.30
N VAL A 111 10.20 -16.33 5.18
CA VAL A 111 9.79 -16.78 6.51
C VAL A 111 8.38 -17.35 6.52
N ILE A 112 7.47 -16.76 5.74
CA ILE A 112 6.14 -17.32 5.53
C ILE A 112 6.24 -18.65 4.76
N GLY A 113 7.34 -18.87 4.03
CA GLY A 113 7.58 -20.11 3.30
C GLY A 113 6.82 -20.20 1.99
N PHE A 114 6.64 -19.05 1.31
CA PHE A 114 6.10 -19.01 -0.04
C PHE A 114 6.94 -19.86 -1.02
N ASP A 115 6.34 -20.19 -2.15
CA ASP A 115 6.93 -21.04 -3.18
C ASP A 115 8.27 -20.47 -3.69
N PRO A 116 9.39 -21.21 -3.66
CA PRO A 116 10.72 -20.68 -4.03
C PRO A 116 10.89 -20.33 -5.53
N ASN A 117 9.86 -20.48 -6.35
CA ASN A 117 9.86 -20.08 -7.75
C ASN A 117 10.08 -18.56 -7.93
N ALA A 118 11.16 -18.19 -8.62
CA ALA A 118 11.52 -16.79 -8.88
C ALA A 118 10.44 -16.00 -9.62
N GLU A 119 9.68 -16.66 -10.51
CA GLU A 119 8.56 -16.03 -11.22
C GLU A 119 7.44 -15.58 -10.26
N ARG A 120 7.07 -16.44 -9.30
CA ARG A 120 6.04 -16.14 -8.30
C ARG A 120 6.49 -15.04 -7.34
N PHE A 121 7.77 -15.05 -6.95
CA PHE A 121 8.40 -13.97 -6.18
C PHE A 121 8.28 -12.62 -6.89
N PHE A 122 8.68 -12.55 -8.17
CA PHE A 122 8.63 -11.32 -8.94
C PHE A 122 7.20 -10.83 -9.16
N ARG A 123 6.24 -11.74 -9.39
CA ARG A 123 4.83 -11.40 -9.54
C ARG A 123 4.26 -10.78 -8.26
N GLN A 124 4.51 -11.40 -7.10
CA GLN A 124 4.10 -10.84 -5.80
C GLN A 124 4.75 -9.48 -5.55
N TYR A 125 6.05 -9.36 -5.81
CA TYR A 125 6.79 -8.11 -5.65
C TYR A 125 6.19 -6.97 -6.49
N LEU A 126 5.94 -7.22 -7.78
CA LEU A 126 5.36 -6.22 -8.69
C LEU A 126 3.96 -5.79 -8.25
N ILE A 127 3.12 -6.74 -7.85
CA ILE A 127 1.76 -6.45 -7.35
C ILE A 127 1.81 -5.53 -6.12
N LEU A 128 2.72 -5.81 -5.18
CA LEU A 128 2.87 -4.99 -3.98
C LEU A 128 3.41 -3.59 -4.30
N VAL A 129 4.34 -3.46 -5.26
CA VAL A 129 4.82 -2.15 -5.76
C VAL A 129 3.68 -1.35 -6.39
N LEU A 130 2.91 -1.97 -7.28
CA LEU A 130 1.77 -1.31 -7.94
C LEU A 130 0.71 -0.88 -6.93
N THR A 131 0.44 -1.71 -5.92
CA THR A 131 -0.51 -1.39 -4.85
C THR A 131 -0.04 -0.23 -4.00
N ASN A 132 1.25 -0.20 -3.63
CA ASN A 132 1.82 0.91 -2.88
C ASN A 132 1.77 2.22 -3.66
N GLN A 133 2.01 2.17 -4.98
CA GLN A 133 1.90 3.36 -5.83
C GLN A 133 0.46 3.85 -6.00
N MET A 134 -0.49 2.94 -6.17
CA MET A 134 -1.91 3.30 -6.22
C MET A 134 -2.36 3.93 -4.91
N ALA A 135 -2.02 3.31 -3.77
CA ALA A 135 -2.33 3.86 -2.44
C ALA A 135 -1.73 5.26 -2.27
N SER A 136 -0.45 5.43 -2.62
CA SER A 136 0.21 6.74 -2.59
C SER A 136 -0.49 7.78 -3.47
N GLY A 137 -0.99 7.40 -4.66
CA GLY A 137 -1.76 8.27 -5.54
C GLY A 137 -3.12 8.66 -4.94
N LEU A 138 -3.86 7.68 -4.41
CA LEU A 138 -5.16 7.88 -3.78
C LEU A 138 -5.06 8.84 -2.59
N PHE A 139 -4.09 8.61 -1.69
CA PHE A 139 -3.89 9.48 -0.52
C PHE A 139 -3.42 10.89 -0.89
N ARG A 140 -2.65 11.05 -1.97
CA ARG A 140 -2.29 12.39 -2.49
C ARG A 140 -3.50 13.14 -3.04
N SER A 141 -4.39 12.44 -3.74
CA SER A 141 -5.64 13.04 -4.23
C SER A 141 -6.54 13.48 -3.08
N ILE A 142 -6.69 12.64 -2.04
CA ILE A 142 -7.45 12.98 -0.83
C ILE A 142 -6.80 14.16 -0.11
N ALA A 143 -5.47 14.18 0.04
CA ALA A 143 -4.74 15.29 0.63
C ALA A 143 -4.98 16.62 -0.12
N ALA A 144 -4.93 16.58 -1.45
CA ALA A 144 -5.13 17.76 -2.30
C ALA A 144 -6.55 18.34 -2.19
N ILE A 145 -7.55 17.48 -2.03
CA ILE A 145 -8.96 17.88 -1.84
C ILE A 145 -9.19 18.36 -0.40
N GLY A 146 -8.72 17.60 0.59
CA GLY A 146 -9.02 17.83 1.99
C GLY A 146 -8.40 19.12 2.53
N ARG A 147 -7.19 19.51 2.08
CA ARG A 147 -6.41 20.72 2.47
C ARG A 147 -6.17 20.94 3.97
N ASN A 148 -6.82 20.17 4.84
CA ASN A 148 -6.74 20.16 6.28
C ASN A 148 -6.42 18.73 6.75
N MET A 149 -5.46 18.62 7.68
CA MET A 149 -4.98 17.34 8.20
C MET A 149 -6.10 16.50 8.81
N ILE A 150 -7.02 17.12 9.55
CA ILE A 150 -8.10 16.40 10.25
C ILE A 150 -9.05 15.80 9.22
N VAL A 151 -9.55 16.62 8.29
CA VAL A 151 -10.49 16.20 7.25
C VAL A 151 -9.87 15.12 6.38
N ALA A 152 -8.63 15.32 5.93
CA ALA A 152 -7.97 14.37 5.06
C ALA A 152 -7.64 13.03 5.76
N ASN A 153 -7.28 13.02 7.04
CA ASN A 153 -7.10 11.78 7.79
C ASN A 153 -8.42 11.02 7.95
N THR A 154 -9.53 11.72 8.22
CA THR A 154 -10.86 11.09 8.33
C THR A 154 -11.27 10.47 6.99
N PHE A 155 -11.16 11.21 5.89
CA PHE A 155 -11.45 10.69 4.56
C PHE A 155 -10.47 9.59 4.13
N GLY A 156 -9.20 9.68 4.49
CA GLY A 156 -8.18 8.66 4.22
C GLY A 156 -8.48 7.35 4.94
N SER A 157 -8.85 7.43 6.22
CA SER A 157 -9.23 6.26 7.04
C SER A 157 -10.52 5.62 6.53
N PHE A 158 -11.50 6.45 6.12
CA PHE A 158 -12.73 5.97 5.50
C PHE A 158 -12.45 5.28 4.15
N ALA A 159 -11.62 5.86 3.29
CA ALA A 159 -11.23 5.27 2.02
C ALA A 159 -10.50 3.93 2.21
N LEU A 160 -9.64 3.81 3.22
CA LEU A 160 -9.01 2.54 3.60
C LEU A 160 -10.04 1.49 4.01
N LEU A 161 -10.98 1.86 4.89
CA LEU A 161 -12.06 0.97 5.32
C LEU A 161 -12.86 0.43 4.14
N VAL A 162 -13.21 1.31 3.20
CA VAL A 162 -13.92 0.97 1.97
C VAL A 162 -13.08 0.03 1.09
N LEU A 163 -11.79 0.30 0.92
CA LEU A 163 -10.88 -0.55 0.15
C LEU A 163 -10.69 -1.93 0.79
N PHE A 164 -10.63 -2.03 2.12
CA PHE A 164 -10.57 -3.30 2.84
C PHE A 164 -11.85 -4.10 2.71
N ALA A 165 -13.02 -3.46 2.84
CA ALA A 165 -14.31 -4.11 2.67
C ALA A 165 -14.47 -4.64 1.23
N LEU A 166 -13.97 -3.90 0.23
CA LEU A 166 -14.05 -4.24 -1.19
C LEU A 166 -12.85 -5.07 -1.67
N GLY A 167 -11.94 -5.46 -0.78
CA GLY A 167 -10.71 -6.17 -1.14
C GLY A 167 -10.93 -7.60 -1.61
N GLY A 168 -12.11 -8.19 -1.35
CA GLY A 168 -12.48 -9.55 -1.78
C GLY A 168 -12.18 -10.66 -0.77
N PHE A 169 -11.35 -10.39 0.25
CA PHE A 169 -11.05 -11.33 1.34
C PHE A 169 -12.00 -11.23 2.53
N VAL A 170 -12.40 -10.00 2.91
CA VAL A 170 -13.33 -9.75 4.03
C VAL A 170 -14.78 -9.91 3.58
N LEU A 171 -15.10 -9.48 2.36
CA LEU A 171 -16.41 -9.64 1.74
C LEU A 171 -16.24 -10.42 0.44
N SER A 172 -16.92 -11.56 0.33
CA SER A 172 -16.92 -12.35 -0.90
C SER A 172 -17.56 -11.55 -2.02
N ARG A 173 -17.03 -11.67 -3.25
CA ARG A 173 -17.55 -10.98 -4.44
C ARG A 173 -19.04 -11.22 -4.65
N GLU A 174 -19.51 -12.41 -4.28
CA GLU A 174 -20.88 -12.88 -4.50
C GLU A 174 -21.89 -12.19 -3.57
N ASP A 175 -21.43 -11.65 -2.44
CA ASP A 175 -22.27 -10.94 -1.47
C ASP A 175 -22.35 -9.41 -1.72
N ILE A 176 -21.59 -8.90 -2.70
CA ILE A 176 -21.60 -7.47 -3.03
C ILE A 176 -22.84 -7.15 -3.88
N LYS A 177 -23.74 -6.33 -3.36
CA LYS A 177 -24.90 -5.81 -4.11
C LYS A 177 -24.45 -5.19 -5.44
N GLY A 178 -25.15 -5.51 -6.53
CA GLY A 178 -24.77 -5.14 -7.91
C GLY A 178 -24.48 -3.65 -8.14
N TRP A 179 -25.10 -2.75 -7.38
CA TRP A 179 -24.84 -1.29 -7.46
C TRP A 179 -23.46 -0.84 -6.91
N TRP A 180 -22.78 -1.68 -6.13
CA TRP A 180 -21.53 -1.39 -5.41
C TRP A 180 -20.37 -2.20 -5.97
N ILE A 181 -20.64 -3.02 -6.98
CA ILE A 181 -19.66 -3.86 -7.64
C ILE A 181 -18.54 -3.01 -8.27
N TRP A 182 -18.82 -1.78 -8.68
CA TRP A 182 -17.82 -0.83 -9.18
C TRP A 182 -16.64 -0.62 -8.21
N GLY A 183 -16.92 -0.57 -6.90
CA GLY A 183 -15.88 -0.45 -5.89
C GLY A 183 -14.94 -1.67 -5.84
N TYR A 184 -15.45 -2.86 -6.13
CA TYR A 184 -14.68 -4.09 -6.25
C TYR A 184 -13.77 -4.07 -7.49
N TRP A 185 -14.19 -3.45 -8.59
CA TRP A 185 -13.37 -3.27 -9.81
C TRP A 185 -12.34 -2.14 -9.70
N ILE A 186 -12.52 -1.19 -8.79
CA ILE A 186 -11.55 -0.11 -8.53
C ILE A 186 -10.48 -0.54 -7.51
N SER A 187 -10.80 -1.49 -6.63
CA SER A 187 -9.87 -1.97 -5.61
C SER A 187 -8.70 -2.73 -6.23
N PRO A 188 -7.44 -2.24 -6.10
CA PRO A 188 -6.26 -2.98 -6.53
C PRO A 188 -6.05 -4.25 -5.72
N MET A 189 -6.63 -4.30 -4.51
CA MET A 189 -6.57 -5.47 -3.64
C MET A 189 -7.19 -6.69 -4.30
N MET A 190 -8.30 -6.50 -5.02
CA MET A 190 -8.99 -7.55 -5.75
C MET A 190 -8.12 -8.16 -6.86
N TYR A 191 -7.45 -7.32 -7.65
CA TYR A 191 -6.57 -7.78 -8.73
C TYR A 191 -5.29 -8.41 -8.19
N GLY A 192 -4.73 -7.84 -7.11
CA GLY A 192 -3.54 -8.39 -6.47
C GLY A 192 -3.79 -9.78 -5.89
N GLN A 193 -4.93 -9.99 -5.24
CA GLN A 193 -5.30 -11.31 -4.72
C GLN A 193 -5.54 -12.32 -5.86
N LYS A 194 -6.39 -11.97 -6.84
CA LYS A 194 -6.67 -12.88 -7.97
C LYS A 194 -5.45 -13.26 -8.80
N CYS A 195 -4.46 -12.36 -8.93
CA CYS A 195 -3.23 -12.65 -9.64
C CYS A 195 -2.24 -13.48 -8.82
N ILE A 196 -2.37 -13.58 -7.50
CA ILE A 196 -1.50 -14.46 -6.71
C ILE A 196 -2.11 -15.86 -6.59
N ASP A 197 -3.43 -15.98 -6.75
CA ASP A 197 -4.19 -17.23 -6.59
C ASP A 197 -4.19 -18.15 -7.83
N GLY A 198 -3.96 -17.60 -9.02
CA GLY A 198 -3.93 -18.34 -10.30
C GLY A 198 -2.52 -18.51 -10.84
#